data_AF-A0A087CP30-F1
#
_entry.id   AF-A0A087CP30-F1
#
_cell.length_a   1.000
_cell.length_b   1.000
_cell.length_c   1.000
_cell.angle_alpha   90.00
_cell.angle_beta   90.00
_cell.angle_gamma   90.00
#
_symmetry.space_group_name_H-M   'P 1'
#
loop_
_entity.id
_entity.type
_entity.pdbx_description
1 polymer ?
#
loop_
_entity_poly.entity_id
_entity_poly.type
_entity_poly.pdbx_seq_one_letter_code
_entity_poly.pdbx_strand_id
1 'polypeptide(L)'
;MIQSSTKIACFTEQIESDMMWGIYASNATGFALEYDFKQNIITQTNNDLNYPCKSANILCTLFPVHYGQSRIDATAYVTYLYQSYLLYSAGLNNPDGWFSSFLPCPDLFMSKKIALYKSTDWAPEKEWRLFFDTDCTSMSNAQYVKINYKPHAIYLGRKCNEISQKIITNIALEKDIPVYKMTIDPSANNYTLHAECISE
;
A
#
# COMPACT_ATOMS: atom_id res chain seq x y z
N MET A 1 -7.84 7.76 -14.34
CA MET A 1 -7.20 6.65 -15.11
C MET A 1 -6.07 5.99 -14.32
N ILE A 2 -5.03 6.72 -13.87
CA ILE A 2 -3.91 6.14 -13.11
C ILE A 2 -4.34 5.64 -11.71
N GLN A 3 -5.11 6.44 -10.96
CA GLN A 3 -5.59 6.06 -9.62
C GLN A 3 -6.48 4.81 -9.62
N SER A 4 -7.27 4.59 -10.67
CA SER A 4 -8.17 3.43 -10.77
C SER A 4 -7.45 2.15 -11.23
N SER A 5 -6.34 2.29 -11.96
CA SER A 5 -5.56 1.18 -12.54
C SER A 5 -4.39 0.74 -11.67
N THR A 6 -3.89 1.58 -10.77
CA THR A 6 -2.76 1.25 -9.91
C THR A 6 -3.27 0.71 -8.57
N LYS A 7 -2.83 -0.49 -8.18
CA LYS A 7 -3.18 -1.12 -6.90
C LYS A 7 -2.02 -0.94 -5.93
N ILE A 8 -2.29 -0.22 -4.84
CA ILE A 8 -1.28 0.16 -3.85
C ILE A 8 -1.82 -0.10 -2.44
N ALA A 9 -0.94 -0.62 -1.57
CA ALA A 9 -1.11 -0.52 -0.12
C ALA A 9 -0.03 0.40 0.46
N CYS A 10 -0.38 1.21 1.45
CA CYS A 10 0.52 2.19 2.06
C CYS A 10 0.90 1.76 3.48
N PHE A 11 2.14 1.99 3.85
CA PHE A 11 2.75 1.63 5.15
C PHE A 11 3.54 2.82 5.68
N THR A 12 3.91 2.78 6.96
CA THR A 12 4.72 3.81 7.62
C THR A 12 5.76 3.15 8.52
N GLU A 13 6.93 3.79 8.63
CA GLU A 13 7.95 3.42 9.63
C GLU A 13 7.71 4.10 11.00
N GLN A 14 6.69 4.96 11.12
CA GLN A 14 6.51 5.86 12.25
C GLN A 14 5.42 5.38 13.21
N ILE A 15 5.57 4.16 13.73
CA ILE A 15 4.63 3.60 14.71
C ILE A 15 4.59 4.40 16.01
N GLU A 16 5.66 5.13 16.33
CA GLU A 16 5.78 5.95 17.54
C GLU A 16 5.21 7.37 17.37
N SER A 17 4.77 7.74 16.17
CA SER A 17 4.30 9.09 15.85
C SER A 17 2.84 9.29 16.26
N ASP A 18 2.60 10.13 17.27
CA ASP A 18 1.24 10.48 17.71
C ASP A 18 0.42 11.15 16.58
N MET A 19 1.08 11.85 15.65
CA MET A 19 0.45 12.38 14.43
C MET A 19 -0.14 11.26 13.56
N MET A 20 0.60 10.18 13.33
CA MET A 20 0.13 9.04 12.53
C MET A 20 -1.07 8.36 13.18
N TRP A 21 -1.03 8.16 14.50
CA TRP A 21 -2.16 7.64 15.27
C TRP A 21 -3.37 8.59 15.24
N GLY A 22 -3.11 9.89 15.23
CA GLY A 22 -4.10 10.95 15.06
C GLY A 22 -4.90 10.79 13.77
N ILE A 23 -4.18 10.71 12.65
CA ILE A 23 -4.75 10.75 11.29
C ILE A 23 -5.30 9.38 10.86
N TYR A 24 -4.54 8.31 11.08
CA TYR A 24 -4.82 6.99 10.48
C TYR A 24 -5.49 5.99 11.42
N ALA A 25 -5.49 6.24 12.74
CA ALA A 25 -6.03 5.32 13.73
C ALA A 25 -7.17 5.95 14.57
N SER A 26 -7.99 6.80 13.94
CA SER A 26 -9.15 7.44 14.55
C SER A 26 -8.80 8.09 15.90
N ASN A 27 -7.77 8.97 15.89
CA ASN A 27 -7.26 9.63 17.08
C ASN A 27 -6.79 8.67 18.19
N ALA A 28 -5.96 7.70 17.82
CA ALA A 28 -5.39 6.68 18.70
C ALA A 28 -6.40 5.71 19.37
N THR A 29 -7.61 5.57 18.81
CA THR A 29 -8.60 4.58 19.27
C THR A 29 -8.56 3.27 18.48
N GLY A 30 -7.95 3.29 17.28
CA GLY A 30 -7.80 2.13 16.40
C GLY A 30 -6.58 1.27 16.72
N PHE A 31 -6.09 0.57 15.71
CA PHE A 31 -4.92 -0.31 15.78
C PHE A 31 -4.10 -0.20 14.50
N ALA A 32 -2.85 -0.67 14.54
CA ALA A 32 -1.95 -0.79 13.42
C ALA A 32 -1.45 -2.23 13.28
N LEU A 33 -1.10 -2.62 12.06
CA LEU A 33 -0.53 -3.92 11.75
C LEU A 33 0.92 -3.71 11.29
N GLU A 34 1.85 -4.43 11.91
CA GLU A 34 3.24 -4.46 11.46
C GLU A 34 3.45 -5.65 10.54
N TYR A 35 4.33 -5.45 9.56
CA TYR A 35 4.71 -6.45 8.59
C TYR A 35 6.23 -6.43 8.42
N ASP A 36 6.85 -7.62 8.38
CA ASP A 36 8.28 -7.78 8.14
C ASP A 36 8.54 -8.03 6.65
N PHE A 37 8.98 -6.98 5.94
CA PHE A 37 9.28 -7.04 4.51
C PHE A 37 10.75 -7.33 4.17
N LYS A 38 11.51 -8.06 5.00
CA LYS A 38 12.94 -8.39 4.72
C LYS A 38 13.25 -8.85 3.29
N GLN A 39 12.29 -9.47 2.58
CA GLN A 39 12.49 -9.93 1.20
C GLN A 39 12.14 -8.88 0.12
N ASN A 40 11.58 -7.70 0.47
CA ASN A 40 11.13 -6.56 -0.39
C ASN A 40 10.19 -6.89 -1.57
N ILE A 41 10.08 -8.17 -1.90
CA ILE A 41 9.35 -8.75 -3.03
C ILE A 41 8.52 -9.88 -2.45
N ILE A 42 7.21 -9.82 -2.68
CA ILE A 42 6.29 -10.90 -2.34
C ILE A 42 5.85 -11.52 -3.66
N THR A 43 6.19 -12.78 -3.87
CA THR A 43 5.74 -13.56 -5.02
C THR A 43 4.72 -14.60 -4.57
N GLN A 44 3.55 -14.63 -5.21
CA GLN A 44 2.51 -15.61 -4.92
C GLN A 44 1.96 -16.20 -6.21
N THR A 45 1.73 -17.51 -6.23
CA THR A 45 0.99 -18.19 -7.29
C THR A 45 -0.47 -18.30 -6.86
N ASN A 46 -1.38 -17.82 -7.71
CA ASN A 46 -2.80 -17.81 -7.38
C ASN A 46 -3.46 -19.19 -7.60
N ASN A 47 -3.46 -20.03 -6.55
CA ASN A 47 -4.29 -21.25 -6.53
C ASN A 47 -5.62 -21.06 -5.75
N ASP A 48 -5.73 -20.02 -4.90
CA ASP A 48 -6.75 -19.90 -3.85
C ASP A 48 -7.59 -18.61 -3.90
N LEU A 49 -7.45 -17.76 -4.92
CA LEU A 49 -8.31 -16.58 -5.09
C LEU A 49 -9.41 -16.89 -6.12
N ASN A 50 -10.64 -16.46 -5.85
CA ASN A 50 -11.85 -16.61 -6.68
C ASN A 50 -11.79 -15.98 -8.10
N TYR A 51 -10.60 -15.69 -8.62
CA TYR A 51 -10.41 -15.18 -9.96
C TYR A 51 -10.31 -16.34 -10.97
N PRO A 52 -10.81 -16.15 -12.21
CA PRO A 52 -10.79 -17.20 -13.25
C PRO A 52 -9.37 -17.59 -13.71
N CYS A 53 -8.33 -16.87 -13.29
CA CYS A 53 -6.93 -17.14 -13.62
C CYS A 53 -6.22 -17.95 -12.52
N LYS A 54 -6.36 -19.27 -12.58
CA LYS A 54 -5.79 -20.26 -11.62
C LYS A 54 -4.25 -20.40 -11.64
N SER A 55 -3.55 -19.54 -12.38
CA SER A 55 -2.07 -19.60 -12.53
C SER A 55 -1.48 -18.22 -12.75
N ALA A 56 -2.12 -17.20 -12.16
CA ALA A 56 -1.60 -15.83 -12.22
C ALA A 56 -0.34 -15.71 -11.38
N ASN A 57 0.69 -15.09 -11.96
CA ASN A 57 1.85 -14.63 -11.20
C ASN A 57 1.51 -13.30 -10.55
N ILE A 58 1.68 -13.23 -9.24
CA ILE A 58 1.52 -12.01 -8.47
C ILE A 58 2.90 -11.56 -8.01
N LEU A 59 3.25 -10.34 -8.36
CA LEU A 59 4.46 -9.66 -7.91
C LEU A 59 4.05 -8.44 -7.09
N CYS A 60 4.42 -8.42 -5.82
CA CYS A 60 4.26 -7.21 -5.01
C CYS A 60 5.63 -6.64 -4.65
N THR A 61 5.85 -5.36 -4.96
CA THR A 61 7.14 -4.70 -4.73
C THR A 61 6.95 -3.48 -3.85
N LEU A 62 7.77 -3.37 -2.80
CA LEU A 62 7.71 -2.29 -1.83
C LEU A 62 8.74 -1.19 -2.16
N PHE A 63 8.31 0.07 -2.16
CA PHE A 63 9.17 1.22 -2.43
C PHE A 63 8.91 2.36 -1.44
N PRO A 64 9.94 3.12 -1.03
CA PRO A 64 9.76 4.30 -0.19
C PRO A 64 9.19 5.46 -1.01
N VAL A 65 8.35 6.28 -0.40
CA VAL A 65 7.82 7.51 -1.03
C VAL A 65 8.91 8.56 -1.11
N HIS A 66 9.03 9.19 -2.27
CA HIS A 66 9.88 10.34 -2.52
C HIS A 66 9.13 11.63 -2.23
N TYR A 67 9.66 12.42 -1.30
CA TYR A 67 9.07 13.70 -0.91
C TYR A 67 9.74 14.85 -1.66
N GLY A 68 8.93 15.73 -2.25
CA GLY A 68 9.42 16.86 -3.04
C GLY A 68 8.45 18.04 -3.04
N GLN A 69 8.98 19.23 -3.33
CA GLN A 69 8.20 20.47 -3.43
C GLN A 69 7.45 20.59 -4.76
N SER A 70 7.91 19.84 -5.78
CA SER A 70 7.34 19.83 -7.12
C SER A 70 6.85 18.45 -7.51
N ARG A 71 5.80 18.40 -8.34
CA ARG A 71 5.31 17.15 -8.93
C ARG A 71 6.25 16.68 -10.05
N ILE A 72 6.23 15.38 -10.32
CA ILE A 72 6.91 14.83 -11.51
C ILE A 72 6.27 15.42 -12.76
N ASP A 73 7.11 15.81 -13.72
CA ASP A 73 6.65 16.09 -15.08
C ASP A 73 6.24 14.79 -15.77
N ALA A 74 4.94 14.56 -15.83
CA ALA A 74 4.32 13.43 -16.49
C ALA A 74 3.73 13.79 -17.86
N THR A 75 4.06 14.96 -18.43
CA THR A 75 3.40 15.52 -19.63
C THR A 75 3.42 14.53 -20.79
N ALA A 76 4.59 14.02 -21.17
CA ALA A 76 4.72 13.05 -22.26
C ALA A 76 3.88 11.78 -22.03
N TYR A 77 3.81 11.29 -20.79
CA TYR A 77 3.04 10.10 -20.45
C TYR A 77 1.53 10.34 -20.47
N VAL A 78 1.07 11.48 -19.98
CA VAL A 78 -0.35 11.87 -20.06
C VAL A 78 -0.77 12.06 -21.52
N THR A 79 0.08 12.69 -22.34
CA THR A 79 -0.15 12.80 -23.79
C THR A 79 -0.27 11.42 -24.44
N TYR A 80 0.64 10.50 -24.11
CA TYR A 80 0.58 9.11 -24.56
C TYR A 80 -0.73 8.41 -24.16
N LEU A 81 -1.17 8.53 -22.91
CA LEU A 81 -2.44 7.95 -22.44
C LEU A 81 -3.66 8.54 -23.17
N TYR A 82 -3.64 9.85 -23.39
CA TYR A 82 -4.72 10.55 -24.09
C TYR A 82 -4.80 10.13 -25.56
N GLN A 83 -3.67 10.07 -26.26
CA GLN A 83 -3.59 9.58 -27.64
C GLN A 83 -4.05 8.12 -27.74
N SER A 84 -3.62 7.26 -26.81
CA SER A 84 -4.06 5.86 -26.72
C SER A 84 -5.58 5.75 -26.55
N TYR A 85 -6.16 6.58 -25.68
CA TYR A 85 -7.60 6.63 -25.46
C TYR A 85 -8.37 7.08 -26.71
N LEU A 86 -7.89 8.10 -27.44
CA LEU A 86 -8.53 8.58 -28.67
C LEU A 86 -8.56 7.49 -29.75
N LEU A 87 -7.46 6.78 -29.96
CA LEU A 87 -7.37 5.68 -30.93
C LEU A 87 -8.35 4.56 -30.59
N TYR A 88 -8.38 4.15 -29.32
CA TYR A 88 -9.34 3.16 -28.83
C TYR A 88 -10.79 3.62 -29.06
N SER A 89 -11.09 4.88 -28.75
CA SER A 89 -12.43 5.44 -28.97
C SER A 89 -12.83 5.55 -30.45
N ALA A 90 -11.85 5.62 -31.36
CA ALA A 90 -12.05 5.59 -32.80
C ALA A 90 -12.19 4.15 -33.36
N GLY A 91 -12.18 3.12 -32.52
CA GLY A 91 -12.29 1.72 -32.92
C GLY A 91 -10.98 1.09 -33.38
N LEU A 92 -9.85 1.80 -33.26
CA LEU A 92 -8.52 1.27 -33.56
C LEU A 92 -7.99 0.57 -32.30
N ASN A 93 -8.19 -0.74 -32.23
CA ASN A 93 -7.68 -1.58 -31.14
C ASN A 93 -6.23 -2.03 -31.39
N ASN A 94 -5.55 -2.46 -30.33
CA ASN A 94 -4.14 -2.88 -30.37
C ASN A 94 -3.92 -4.38 -30.05
N PRO A 95 -4.58 -5.33 -30.75
CA PRO A 95 -4.47 -6.75 -30.42
C PRO A 95 -3.03 -7.29 -30.61
N ASP A 96 -2.32 -6.81 -31.64
CA ASP A 96 -0.98 -7.29 -32.01
C ASP A 96 0.15 -6.36 -31.57
N GLY A 97 -0.14 -5.33 -30.77
CA GLY A 97 0.88 -4.43 -30.24
C GLY A 97 1.51 -3.46 -31.25
N TRP A 98 1.07 -3.45 -32.52
CA TRP A 98 1.64 -2.62 -33.58
C TRP A 98 1.64 -1.12 -33.27
N PHE A 99 0.73 -0.67 -32.39
CA PHE A 99 0.71 0.72 -31.96
C PHE A 99 2.00 1.17 -31.27
N SER A 100 2.75 0.26 -30.64
CA SER A 100 3.99 0.57 -29.94
C SER A 100 5.08 1.15 -30.86
N SER A 101 5.02 0.87 -32.17
CA SER A 101 5.96 1.39 -33.16
C SER A 101 5.73 2.85 -33.53
N PHE A 102 4.48 3.33 -33.50
CA PHE A 102 4.16 4.73 -33.87
C PHE A 102 3.80 5.60 -32.66
N LEU A 103 3.32 4.99 -31.58
CA LEU A 103 3.00 5.63 -30.31
C LEU A 103 3.67 4.83 -29.17
N PRO A 104 5.00 4.89 -29.05
CA PRO A 104 5.70 4.21 -27.98
C PRO A 104 5.35 4.80 -26.61
N CYS A 105 5.20 3.94 -25.60
CA CYS A 105 5.09 4.40 -24.22
C CYS A 105 6.40 5.09 -23.82
N PRO A 106 6.37 6.37 -23.39
CA PRO A 106 7.60 7.10 -23.09
C PRO A 106 8.32 6.58 -21.83
N ASP A 107 7.57 5.99 -20.90
CA ASP A 107 8.11 5.41 -19.68
C ASP A 107 7.12 4.40 -19.08
N LEU A 108 7.48 3.12 -19.12
CA LEU A 108 6.67 2.01 -18.60
C LEU A 108 6.44 2.09 -17.09
N PHE A 109 7.31 2.77 -16.34
CA PHE A 109 7.25 2.89 -14.89
C PHE A 109 6.65 4.22 -14.42
N MET A 110 6.20 5.08 -15.34
CA MET A 110 5.71 6.42 -14.99
C MET A 110 4.54 6.39 -14.01
N SER A 111 3.62 5.43 -14.13
CA SER A 111 2.51 5.26 -13.18
C SER A 111 3.01 5.06 -11.75
N LYS A 112 4.02 4.20 -11.55
CA LYS A 112 4.67 3.96 -10.26
C LYS A 112 5.41 5.20 -9.78
N LYS A 113 6.16 5.88 -10.66
CA LYS A 113 6.87 7.13 -10.33
C LYS A 113 5.90 8.19 -9.83
N ILE A 114 4.83 8.49 -10.56
CA ILE A 114 3.79 9.43 -10.15
C ILE A 114 3.23 9.04 -8.78
N ALA A 115 2.93 7.75 -8.60
CA ALA A 115 2.43 7.20 -7.36
C ALA A 115 3.49 7.05 -6.26
N LEU A 116 4.75 7.45 -6.47
CA LEU A 116 5.78 7.45 -5.44
C LEU A 116 6.16 8.86 -5.00
N TYR A 117 5.63 9.90 -5.64
CA TYR A 117 5.95 11.28 -5.28
C TYR A 117 4.84 11.89 -4.43
N LYS A 118 5.23 12.59 -3.35
CA LYS A 118 4.32 13.27 -2.42
C LYS A 118 4.92 14.61 -2.00
N SER A 119 4.07 15.56 -1.59
CA SER A 119 4.55 16.84 -1.04
C SER A 119 5.41 16.60 0.21
N THR A 120 6.45 17.40 0.38
CA THR A 120 7.27 17.44 1.61
C THR A 120 6.47 17.68 2.88
N ASP A 121 5.29 18.29 2.80
CA ASP A 121 4.41 18.49 3.96
C ASP A 121 4.01 17.16 4.62
N TRP A 122 4.04 16.07 3.85
CA TRP A 122 3.73 14.72 4.29
C TRP A 122 4.97 13.87 4.59
N ALA A 123 6.18 14.45 4.53
CA ALA A 123 7.42 13.76 4.84
C ALA A 123 7.47 13.11 6.23
N PRO A 124 6.83 13.67 7.29
CA PRO A 124 6.79 13.03 8.60
C PRO A 124 6.16 11.63 8.60
N GLU A 125 5.37 11.26 7.60
CA GLU A 125 4.74 9.93 7.55
C GLU A 125 5.71 8.80 7.27
N LYS A 126 6.89 9.08 6.67
CA LYS A 126 7.85 8.04 6.24
C LYS A 126 7.16 6.88 5.51
N GLU A 127 6.38 7.24 4.50
CA GLU A 127 5.46 6.35 3.82
C GLU A 127 6.21 5.38 2.89
N TRP A 128 5.78 4.13 2.88
CA TRP A 128 6.15 3.10 1.90
C TRP A 128 4.92 2.64 1.13
N ARG A 129 5.08 2.32 -0.15
CA ARG A 129 4.01 1.86 -1.03
C ARG A 129 4.33 0.50 -1.62
N LEU A 130 3.45 -0.46 -1.37
CA LEU A 130 3.48 -1.80 -1.98
C LEU A 130 2.64 -1.76 -3.25
N PHE A 131 3.29 -1.96 -4.39
CA PHE A 131 2.62 -2.06 -5.69
C PHE A 131 2.28 -3.50 -5.99
N PHE A 132 1.06 -3.74 -6.45
CA PHE A 132 0.62 -5.05 -6.93
C PHE A 132 0.66 -5.08 -8.46
N ASP A 133 1.41 -6.03 -9.01
CA ASP A 133 1.50 -6.34 -10.43
C ASP A 133 1.09 -7.80 -10.67
N THR A 134 0.41 -8.05 -11.79
CA THR A 134 0.01 -9.39 -12.19
C THR A 134 -0.09 -9.52 -13.70
N ASP A 135 0.15 -10.72 -14.22
CA ASP A 135 -0.10 -11.11 -15.61
C ASP A 135 -1.57 -11.45 -15.89
N CYS A 136 -2.44 -11.42 -14.88
CA CYS A 136 -3.86 -11.71 -15.03
C CYS A 136 -4.72 -10.45 -15.23
N THR A 137 -5.28 -10.30 -16.44
CA THR A 137 -6.15 -9.18 -16.82
C THR A 137 -7.41 -9.02 -15.95
N SER A 138 -7.99 -10.12 -15.48
CA SER A 138 -9.19 -10.03 -14.61
C SER A 138 -8.85 -9.46 -13.23
N MET A 139 -7.67 -9.76 -12.70
CA MET A 139 -7.17 -9.21 -11.44
C MET A 139 -6.72 -7.76 -11.60
N SER A 140 -6.03 -7.42 -12.70
CA SER A 140 -5.61 -6.04 -12.97
C SER A 140 -6.81 -5.08 -13.07
N ASN A 141 -7.91 -5.56 -13.65
CA ASN A 141 -9.14 -4.78 -13.83
C ASN A 141 -10.08 -4.81 -12.61
N ALA A 142 -9.81 -5.66 -11.61
CA ALA A 142 -10.62 -5.72 -10.41
C ALA A 142 -10.52 -4.40 -9.62
N GLN A 143 -11.60 -3.99 -8.94
CA GLN A 143 -11.55 -2.79 -8.10
C GLN A 143 -10.57 -2.98 -6.94
N TYR A 144 -10.61 -4.16 -6.31
CA TYR A 144 -9.76 -4.56 -5.19
C TYR A 144 -9.12 -5.91 -5.50
N VAL A 145 -7.93 -6.12 -4.94
CA VAL A 145 -7.18 -7.37 -4.99
C VAL A 145 -6.81 -7.78 -3.57
N LYS A 146 -6.66 -9.09 -3.36
CA LYS A 146 -6.29 -9.66 -2.06
C LYS A 146 -4.92 -10.31 -2.17
N ILE A 147 -4.07 -10.00 -1.20
CA ILE A 147 -2.79 -10.67 -0.99
C ILE A 147 -2.86 -11.31 0.39
N ASN A 148 -2.45 -12.58 0.51
CA ASN A 148 -2.36 -13.23 1.82
C ASN A 148 -0.96 -12.97 2.37
N TYR A 149 -0.86 -12.17 3.43
CA TYR A 149 0.41 -11.88 4.09
C TYR A 149 0.16 -11.74 5.60
N LYS A 150 0.84 -12.57 6.42
CA LYS A 150 0.63 -12.60 7.87
C LYS A 150 1.34 -11.39 8.51
N PRO A 151 0.65 -10.55 9.30
CA PRO A 151 1.29 -9.51 10.10
C PRO A 151 2.29 -10.10 11.09
N HIS A 152 3.36 -9.35 11.37
CA HIS A 152 4.33 -9.69 12.41
C HIS A 152 3.82 -9.35 13.81
N ALA A 153 3.09 -8.23 13.95
CA ALA A 153 2.55 -7.77 15.22
C ALA A 153 1.30 -6.89 15.03
N ILE A 154 0.53 -6.71 16.11
CA ILE A 154 -0.57 -5.76 16.19
C ILE A 154 -0.28 -4.72 17.28
N TYR A 155 -0.45 -3.44 16.96
CA TYR A 155 -0.32 -2.35 17.90
C TYR A 155 -1.69 -1.74 18.15
N LEU A 156 -2.12 -1.65 19.40
CA LEU A 156 -3.35 -0.99 19.81
C LEU A 156 -3.06 0.46 20.15
N GLY A 157 -3.93 1.37 19.70
CA GLY A 157 -3.82 2.78 20.07
C GLY A 157 -4.02 3.00 21.57
N ARG A 158 -3.38 4.04 22.11
CA ARG A 158 -3.42 4.36 23.55
C ARG A 158 -4.83 4.58 24.10
N LYS A 159 -5.79 5.00 23.26
CA LYS A 159 -7.19 5.22 23.59
C LYS A 159 -8.11 4.07 23.13
N CYS A 160 -7.54 2.93 22.73
CA CYS A 160 -8.33 1.76 22.37
C CYS A 160 -9.16 1.29 23.58
N ASN A 161 -10.45 1.09 23.36
CA ASN A 161 -11.38 0.69 24.41
C ASN A 161 -11.23 -0.80 24.76
N GLU A 162 -11.66 -1.19 25.95
CA GLU A 162 -11.47 -2.56 26.45
C GLU A 162 -12.17 -3.64 25.61
N ILE A 163 -13.33 -3.34 25.02
CA ILE A 163 -14.09 -4.31 24.21
C ILE A 163 -13.33 -4.59 22.92
N SER A 164 -12.91 -3.55 22.20
CA SER A 164 -12.11 -3.65 20.99
C SER A 164 -10.76 -4.32 21.27
N GLN A 165 -10.10 -3.94 22.36
CA GLN A 165 -8.85 -4.59 22.80
C GLN A 165 -9.05 -6.10 22.99
N LYS A 166 -10.07 -6.54 23.75
CA LYS A 166 -10.36 -7.96 23.97
C LYS A 166 -10.63 -8.72 22.67
N ILE A 167 -11.43 -8.14 21.77
CA ILE A 167 -11.73 -8.76 20.46
C ILE A 167 -10.45 -8.94 19.65
N ILE A 168 -9.64 -7.89 19.54
CA ILE A 168 -8.40 -7.93 18.75
C ILE A 168 -7.40 -8.91 19.36
N THR A 169 -7.20 -8.89 20.68
CA THR A 169 -6.29 -9.81 21.36
C THR A 169 -6.72 -11.27 21.18
N ASN A 170 -8.01 -11.58 21.26
CA ASN A 170 -8.49 -12.95 21.01
C ASN A 170 -8.21 -13.42 19.56
N ILE A 171 -8.46 -12.56 18.57
CA ILE A 171 -8.15 -12.87 17.16
C ILE A 171 -6.64 -13.06 16.97
N ALA A 172 -5.82 -12.25 17.65
CA ALA A 172 -4.37 -12.32 17.56
C ALA A 172 -3.83 -13.62 18.17
N LEU A 173 -4.37 -14.03 19.32
CA LEU A 173 -4.07 -15.32 19.97
C LEU A 173 -4.39 -16.50 19.05
N GLU A 174 -5.57 -16.51 18.42
CA GLU A 174 -5.93 -17.55 17.44
C GLU A 174 -5.00 -17.61 16.23
N LYS A 175 -4.33 -16.50 15.91
CA LYS A 175 -3.45 -16.35 14.74
C LYS A 175 -1.98 -16.42 15.08
N ASP A 176 -1.62 -16.58 16.36
CA ASP A 176 -0.24 -16.56 16.85
C ASP A 176 0.46 -15.26 16.39
N ILE A 177 -0.11 -14.11 16.79
CA ILE A 177 0.42 -12.77 16.49
C ILE A 177 0.52 -11.97 17.80
N PRO A 178 1.71 -11.45 18.15
CA PRO A 178 1.89 -10.65 19.36
C PRO A 178 1.11 -9.34 19.29
N VAL A 179 0.64 -8.88 20.45
CA VAL A 179 -0.12 -7.64 20.59
C VAL A 179 0.57 -6.70 21.55
N TYR A 180 0.73 -5.46 21.10
CA TYR A 180 1.28 -4.36 21.86
C TYR A 180 0.21 -3.28 22.08
N LYS A 181 0.36 -2.49 23.13
CA LYS A 181 -0.41 -1.28 23.38
C LYS A 181 0.50 -0.07 23.37
N MET A 182 0.13 0.95 22.60
CA MET A 182 0.86 2.21 22.60
C MET A 182 0.60 2.99 23.89
N THR A 183 1.65 3.50 24.50
CA THR A 183 1.62 4.30 25.73
C THR A 183 2.54 5.52 25.58
N ILE A 184 2.36 6.53 26.42
CA ILE A 184 3.31 7.64 26.58
C ILE A 184 3.91 7.46 27.97
N ASP A 185 5.24 7.54 28.07
CA ASP A 185 5.91 7.58 29.37
C ASP A 185 5.64 8.93 30.06
N PRO A 186 4.90 8.96 31.18
CA PRO A 186 4.60 10.21 31.88
C PRO A 186 5.83 10.85 32.53
N SER A 187 6.92 10.08 32.69
CA SER A 187 8.18 10.55 33.27
C SER A 187 9.16 11.08 32.24
N ALA A 188 8.93 10.82 30.95
CA ALA A 188 9.74 11.33 29.87
C ALA A 188 9.39 12.79 29.53
N ASN A 189 10.42 13.57 29.13
CA ASN A 189 10.24 14.95 28.68
C ASN A 189 9.83 15.06 27.18
N ASN A 190 9.40 13.96 26.55
CA ASN A 190 8.99 13.92 25.15
C ASN A 190 7.60 13.28 25.00
N TYR A 191 7.01 13.42 23.81
CA TYR A 191 5.68 12.87 23.48
C TYR A 191 5.76 11.59 22.64
N THR A 192 6.90 10.90 22.67
CA THR A 192 7.11 9.69 21.88
C THR A 192 6.21 8.58 22.42
N LEU A 193 5.56 7.84 21.51
CA LEU A 193 4.80 6.66 21.90
C LEU A 193 5.72 5.45 22.01
N HIS A 194 5.47 4.61 22.99
CA HIS A 194 6.18 3.35 23.19
C HIS A 194 5.20 2.18 23.14
N ALA A 195 5.66 1.06 22.59
CA ALA A 195 4.88 -0.16 22.52
C ALA A 195 5.13 -1.04 23.75
N GLU A 196 4.09 -1.36 24.50
CA GLU A 196 4.14 -2.29 25.63
C GLU A 196 3.48 -3.61 25.24
N CYS A 197 4.19 -4.73 25.40
CA CYS A 197 3.65 -6.05 25.08
C CYS A 197 2.52 -6.40 26.07
N ILE A 198 1.38 -6.84 25.55
CA ILE A 198 0.22 -7.25 26.36
C ILE A 198 -0.26 -8.67 26.07
N SER A 199 0.24 -9.29 25.00
CA SER A 199 -0.03 -10.68 24.64
C SER A 199 1.07 -11.19 23.71
N GLU A 200 1.61 -12.37 24.03
CA GLU A 200 2.51 -13.15 23.16
C GLU A 200 1.74 -14.31 22.50
#